data_AF-A0A1L8CW91-F1
#
_entry.id   AF-A0A1L8CW91-F1
#
_cell.length_a   1.000
_cell.length_b   1.000
_cell.length_c   1.000
_cell.angle_alpha   90.00
_cell.angle_beta   90.00
_cell.angle_gamma   90.00
#
_symmetry.space_group_name_H-M   'P 1'
#
loop_
_entity.id
_entity.type
_entity.pdbx_description
1 polymer ?
#
loop_
_entity_poly.entity_id
_entity_poly.type
_entity_poly.pdbx_seq_one_letter_code
_entity_poly.pdbx_strand_id
1 'polypeptide(L)'
;MADNFYRYLMNNPAGSKVGVWSPSQQSNTNSSLRAGDVVFYDWNNDGIMDHAGIIVGSGTDPDSKYVGTLQDQHTTNRYHAIWHLKPYNPNWATTIITVVRPF
;
A
#
# COMPACT_ATOMS: atom_id res chain seq x y z
N MET A 1 13.75 4.13 -4.14
CA MET A 1 13.13 5.42 -3.76
C MET A 1 12.07 5.23 -2.69
N ALA A 2 11.16 4.24 -2.81
CA ALA A 2 10.19 3.91 -1.76
C ALA A 2 10.86 3.40 -0.46
N ASP A 3 11.88 2.53 -0.55
CA ASP A 3 12.63 2.04 0.62
C ASP A 3 13.24 3.16 1.49
N ASN A 4 13.88 4.17 0.89
CA ASN A 4 14.41 5.31 1.66
C ASN A 4 13.31 6.07 2.42
N PHE A 5 12.14 6.23 1.80
CA PHE A 5 11.01 6.89 2.45
C PHE A 5 10.42 6.04 3.59
N TYR A 6 10.28 4.73 3.36
CA TYR A 6 9.88 3.77 4.39
C TYR A 6 10.82 3.84 5.61
N ARG A 7 12.14 3.78 5.38
CA ARG A 7 13.15 3.89 6.43
C ARG A 7 13.10 5.23 7.14
N TYR A 8 12.88 6.33 6.41
CA TYR A 8 12.73 7.64 7.01
C TYR A 8 11.55 7.67 8.00
N LEU A 9 10.37 7.16 7.60
CA LEU A 9 9.20 7.14 8.46
C LEU A 9 9.34 6.19 9.66
N MET A 10 10.01 5.05 9.48
CA MET A 10 10.14 4.02 10.50
C MET A 10 11.25 4.29 11.52
N ASN A 11 12.36 4.91 11.09
CA ASN A 11 13.53 5.12 11.95
C ASN A 11 13.53 6.50 12.62
N ASN A 12 12.61 7.39 12.23
CA ASN A 12 12.37 8.66 12.91
C ASN A 12 11.00 8.62 13.60
N PRO A 13 10.74 9.50 14.58
CA PRO A 13 9.39 9.72 15.11
C PRO A 13 8.51 10.48 14.10
N ALA A 14 8.60 10.13 12.82
CA ALA A 14 7.86 10.72 11.70
C ALA A 14 6.66 9.85 11.29
N GLY A 15 6.57 8.61 11.78
CA GLY A 15 5.39 7.78 11.62
C GLY A 15 5.33 6.58 12.55
N SER A 16 4.24 5.83 12.44
CA SER A 16 3.97 4.61 13.21
C SER A 16 3.49 3.48 12.30
N LYS A 17 3.99 2.26 12.52
CA LYS A 17 3.54 1.10 11.75
C LYS A 17 2.09 0.77 12.10
N VAL A 18 1.24 0.70 11.08
CA VAL A 18 -0.17 0.29 11.21
C VAL A 18 -0.30 -1.22 11.12
N GLY A 19 0.40 -1.85 10.17
CA GLY A 19 0.35 -3.30 9.99
C GLY A 19 1.21 -3.80 8.85
N VAL A 20 1.26 -5.13 8.74
CA VAL A 20 1.96 -5.87 7.67
C VAL A 20 1.03 -6.99 7.22
N TRP A 21 0.87 -7.15 5.89
CA TRP A 21 -0.03 -8.15 5.30
C TRP A 21 0.68 -8.97 4.24
N SER A 22 0.66 -10.29 4.42
CA SER A 22 1.05 -11.25 3.39
C SER A 22 0.00 -11.34 2.27
N PRO A 23 0.33 -11.91 1.09
CA PRO A 23 -0.59 -11.98 -0.04
C PRO A 23 -1.97 -12.58 0.28
N SER A 24 -2.02 -13.57 1.18
CA SER A 24 -3.27 -14.21 1.61
C SER A 24 -4.11 -13.36 2.57
N GLN A 25 -3.54 -12.35 3.19
CA GLN A 25 -4.19 -11.46 4.16
C GLN A 25 -4.70 -10.14 3.53
N GLN A 26 -4.39 -9.91 2.26
CA GLN A 26 -4.75 -8.69 1.52
C GLN A 26 -6.15 -8.79 0.92
N SER A 27 -7.18 -8.54 1.73
CA SER A 27 -8.58 -8.39 1.31
C SER A 27 -8.84 -7.04 0.66
N ASN A 28 -9.89 -6.91 -0.17
CA ASN A 28 -10.24 -5.64 -0.83
C ASN A 28 -10.47 -4.50 0.19
N THR A 29 -11.16 -4.79 1.29
CA THR A 29 -11.38 -3.85 2.40
C THR A 29 -10.41 -4.13 3.52
N ASN A 30 -9.81 -3.07 4.08
CA ASN A 30 -8.96 -3.14 5.26
C ASN A 30 -9.34 -2.02 6.25
N SER A 31 -10.00 -2.38 7.35
CA SER A 31 -10.54 -1.43 8.34
C SER A 31 -9.50 -0.78 9.24
N SER A 32 -8.26 -1.28 9.24
CA SER A 32 -7.16 -0.67 9.98
C SER A 32 -6.57 0.56 9.29
N LEU A 33 -6.81 0.68 7.98
CA LEU A 33 -6.27 1.74 7.13
C LEU A 33 -7.20 2.95 7.08
N ARG A 34 -6.63 4.15 7.01
CA ARG A 34 -7.37 5.40 6.83
C ARG A 34 -6.67 6.32 5.84
N ALA A 35 -7.40 7.31 5.34
CA ALA A 35 -6.84 8.31 4.45
C ALA A 35 -5.59 8.99 5.05
N GLY A 36 -4.55 9.13 4.25
CA GLY A 36 -3.24 9.66 4.67
C GLY A 36 -2.21 8.59 5.10
N ASP A 37 -2.64 7.35 5.34
CA ASP A 37 -1.69 6.25 5.59
C ASP A 37 -0.87 5.98 4.32
N VAL A 38 0.43 5.75 4.46
CA VAL A 38 1.34 5.40 3.36
C VAL A 38 1.46 3.89 3.27
N VAL A 39 1.13 3.34 2.11
CA VAL A 39 1.24 1.92 1.81
C VAL A 39 2.54 1.65 1.06
N PHE A 40 3.38 0.76 1.58
CA PHE A 40 4.63 0.33 0.98
C PHE A 40 4.52 -1.11 0.50
N TYR A 41 5.03 -1.38 -0.70
CA TYR A 41 5.02 -2.68 -1.34
C TYR A 41 6.45 -3.21 -1.48
N ASP A 42 6.70 -4.37 -0.91
CA ASP A 42 7.88 -5.20 -1.17
C ASP A 42 7.41 -6.34 -2.08
N TRP A 43 7.70 -6.23 -3.38
CA TRP A 43 7.16 -7.12 -4.40
C TRP A 43 7.77 -8.51 -4.34
N ASN A 44 9.03 -8.61 -3.93
CA ASN A 44 9.79 -9.86 -3.98
C ASN A 44 9.96 -10.51 -2.59
N ASN A 45 9.46 -9.87 -1.53
CA ASN A 45 9.66 -10.26 -0.14
C ASN A 45 11.16 -10.34 0.22
N ASP A 46 11.95 -9.36 -0.25
CA ASP A 46 13.39 -9.28 0.01
C ASP A 46 13.74 -8.24 1.10
N GLY A 47 12.72 -7.60 1.68
CA GLY A 47 12.86 -6.58 2.71
C GLY A 47 13.09 -5.17 2.17
N ILE A 48 13.10 -4.98 0.84
CA ILE A 48 13.26 -3.68 0.19
C ILE A 48 11.91 -3.23 -0.38
N MET A 49 11.48 -2.03 -0.03
CA MET A 49 10.23 -1.50 -0.57
C MET A 49 10.44 -1.00 -2.01
N ASP A 50 9.80 -1.68 -2.97
CA ASP A 50 9.84 -1.36 -4.40
C ASP A 50 8.95 -0.15 -4.74
N HIS A 51 7.79 -0.06 -4.09
CA HIS A 51 6.80 0.94 -4.42
C HIS A 51 6.06 1.49 -3.20
N ALA A 52 5.42 2.64 -3.37
CA ALA A 52 4.58 3.24 -2.35
C ALA A 52 3.37 3.96 -2.98
N GLY A 53 2.29 4.02 -2.22
CA GLY A 53 1.09 4.79 -2.51
C GLY A 53 0.53 5.43 -1.23
N ILE A 54 -0.54 6.21 -1.35
CA ILE A 54 -1.23 6.82 -0.21
C ILE A 54 -2.69 6.40 -0.18
N ILE A 55 -3.16 5.95 0.98
CA ILE A 55 -4.59 5.63 1.16
C ILE A 55 -5.40 6.91 1.05
N VAL A 56 -6.48 6.88 0.26
CA VAL A 56 -7.35 8.04 0.02
C VAL A 56 -8.78 7.83 0.47
N GLY A 57 -9.19 6.59 0.73
CA GLY A 57 -10.51 6.29 1.27
C GLY A 57 -10.99 4.89 0.92
N SER A 58 -12.30 4.76 0.72
CA SER A 58 -12.96 3.53 0.29
C SER A 58 -13.95 3.81 -0.83
N GLY A 59 -14.11 2.87 -1.74
CA GLY A 59 -15.01 3.02 -2.89
C GLY A 59 -14.80 1.92 -3.91
N THR A 60 -15.15 2.22 -5.16
CA THR A 60 -14.95 1.33 -6.30
C THR A 60 -13.72 1.74 -7.07
N ASP A 61 -12.78 0.81 -7.23
CA ASP A 61 -11.65 0.96 -8.13
C ASP A 61 -12.15 1.15 -9.58
N PRO A 62 -11.77 2.24 -10.27
CA PRO A 62 -12.30 2.58 -11.58
C PRO A 62 -11.94 1.56 -12.67
N ASP A 63 -10.82 0.85 -12.54
CA ASP A 63 -10.32 -0.05 -13.57
C ASP A 63 -10.67 -1.51 -13.24
N SER A 64 -10.34 -2.00 -12.04
CA SER A 64 -10.58 -3.40 -11.65
C SER A 64 -12.01 -3.69 -11.21
N LYS A 65 -12.80 -2.65 -10.92
CA LYS A 65 -14.16 -2.70 -10.34
C LYS A 65 -14.23 -3.32 -8.94
N TYR A 66 -13.09 -3.56 -8.29
CA TYR A 66 -13.09 -4.03 -6.90
C TYR A 66 -13.61 -2.94 -5.98
N VAL A 67 -14.39 -3.34 -4.97
CA VAL A 67 -14.92 -2.45 -3.95
C VAL A 67 -14.14 -2.67 -2.66
N GLY A 68 -13.58 -1.60 -2.10
CA GLY A 68 -12.78 -1.69 -0.89
C GLY A 68 -11.96 -0.44 -0.60
N THR A 69 -10.83 -0.61 0.09
CA THR A 69 -9.91 0.46 0.44
C THR A 69 -9.10 0.88 -0.78
N LEU A 70 -9.01 2.19 -1.02
CA LEU A 70 -8.42 2.77 -2.22
C LEU A 70 -7.18 3.60 -1.89
N GLN A 71 -6.27 3.65 -2.86
CA GLN A 71 -5.02 4.39 -2.80
C GLN A 71 -4.70 5.10 -4.11
N ASP A 72 -3.90 6.16 -4.02
CA ASP A 72 -3.35 6.89 -5.16
C ASP A 72 -1.83 6.70 -5.27
N GLN A 73 -1.34 6.51 -6.50
CA GLN A 73 0.09 6.37 -6.78
C GLN A 73 0.53 6.95 -8.13
N HIS A 74 1.78 7.37 -8.19
CA HIS A 74 2.33 8.12 -9.33
C HIS A 74 2.73 7.26 -10.54
N THR A 75 3.32 6.08 -10.36
CA THR A 75 4.03 5.36 -11.45
C THR A 75 3.20 5.12 -12.71
N THR A 76 1.89 4.97 -12.57
CA THR A 76 0.96 4.84 -13.71
C THR A 76 -0.25 5.76 -13.56
N ASN A 77 -0.12 6.86 -12.80
CA ASN A 77 -1.21 7.78 -12.44
C ASN A 77 -2.48 7.06 -11.98
N ARG A 78 -2.32 6.07 -11.08
CA ARG A 78 -3.46 5.33 -10.54
C ARG A 78 -4.17 6.22 -9.55
N TYR A 79 -5.36 6.64 -9.96
CA TYR A 79 -6.35 7.30 -9.13
C TYR A 79 -7.31 6.24 -8.58
N HIS A 80 -7.47 6.20 -7.27
CA HIS A 80 -8.46 5.37 -6.58
C HIS A 80 -8.29 3.87 -6.86
N ALA A 81 -7.05 3.37 -6.95
CA ALA A 81 -6.78 1.95 -7.17
C ALA A 81 -6.97 1.14 -5.87
N ILE A 82 -7.37 -0.13 -5.98
CA ILE A 82 -7.50 -1.01 -4.83
C ILE A 82 -6.15 -1.15 -4.09
N TRP A 83 -6.16 -0.99 -2.76
CA TRP A 83 -4.93 -0.79 -1.96
C TRP A 83 -3.91 -1.93 -2.08
N HIS A 84 -4.35 -3.16 -2.31
CA HIS A 84 -3.44 -4.31 -2.40
C HIS A 84 -2.80 -4.49 -3.79
N LEU A 85 -3.21 -3.71 -4.80
CA LEU A 85 -2.67 -3.73 -6.16
C LEU A 85 -2.63 -5.09 -6.90
N LYS A 86 -3.18 -6.18 -6.36
CA LYS A 86 -3.28 -7.49 -7.05
C LYS A 86 -3.66 -7.42 -8.54
N PRO A 87 -4.64 -6.60 -8.98
CA PRO A 87 -4.98 -6.48 -10.41
C PRO A 87 -3.91 -5.81 -11.27
N TYR A 88 -2.93 -5.16 -10.65
CA TYR A 88 -1.97 -4.24 -11.27
C TYR A 88 -0.52 -4.62 -11.07
N ASN A 89 -0.26 -5.58 -10.18
CA ASN A 89 1.06 -5.98 -9.77
C ASN A 89 1.30 -7.44 -10.21
N PRO A 90 2.15 -7.70 -11.22
CA PRO A 90 2.45 -9.05 -11.65
C PRO A 90 3.12 -9.90 -10.54
N ASN A 91 3.75 -9.25 -9.56
CA ASN A 91 4.40 -9.89 -8.41
C ASN A 91 3.48 -10.01 -7.19
N TRP A 92 2.16 -9.87 -7.35
CA TRP A 92 1.23 -9.83 -6.21
C TRP A 92 1.33 -11.05 -5.29
N ALA A 93 1.67 -12.22 -5.85
CA ALA A 93 1.75 -13.48 -5.11
C ALA A 93 2.92 -13.55 -4.12
N THR A 94 3.92 -12.69 -4.29
CA THR A 94 5.09 -12.56 -3.40
C THR A 94 5.09 -11.24 -2.63
N THR A 95 4.14 -10.34 -2.92
CA THR A 95 4.17 -8.99 -2.38
C THR A 95 3.78 -8.95 -0.89
N ILE A 96 4.67 -8.44 -0.05
CA ILE A 96 4.35 -8.02 1.32
C ILE A 96 4.00 -6.54 1.32
N ILE A 97 2.91 -6.20 2.02
CA ILE A 97 2.48 -4.81 2.19
C ILE A 97 2.72 -4.38 3.62
N THR A 98 3.46 -3.28 3.80
CA THR A 98 3.62 -2.60 5.10
C THR A 98 2.96 -1.23 5.02
N VAL A 99 2.09 -0.91 5.99
CA VAL A 99 1.49 0.42 6.07
C VAL A 99 2.06 1.19 7.24
N VAL A 100 2.43 2.44 6.99
CA VAL A 100 2.94 3.38 7.98
C VAL A 100 2.05 4.62 7.98
N ARG A 101 1.74 5.11 9.17
CA ARG A 101 0.95 6.31 9.41
C ARG A 101 1.86 7.46 9.81
N PRO A 102 2.02 8.49 8.96
CA PRO A 102 2.80 9.68 9.31
C PRO A 102 2.16 10.46 10.48
N PHE A 103 2.98 11.25 11.18
CA PHE A 103 2.55 12.20 12.21
C PHE A 103 2.38 13.62 11.67
#